data_AF-A0AAW9L064-F1
#
_entry.id   AF-A0AAW9L064-F1
#
_cell.length_a   1.000
_cell.length_b   1.000
_cell.length_c   1.000
_cell.angle_alpha   90.00
_cell.angle_beta   90.00
_cell.angle_gamma   90.00
#
_symmetry.space_group_name_H-M   'P 1'
#
loop_
_entity.id
_entity.type
_entity.pdbx_description
1 polymer ?
#
loop_
_entity_poly.entity_id
_entity_poly.type
_entity_poly.pdbx_seq_one_letter_code
_entity_poly.pdbx_strand_id
1 'polypeptide(L)' 'MSGRPLDVLEAALDTEVSVKLKDGDVFTGELSGYDQHMNLVIEDGEDTTIIRGDNVVSINP' A
#
# COMPACT_ATOMS: atom_id res chain seq x y z
N MET A 1 -7.17 -15.53 10.55
CA MET A 1 -6.73 -14.79 9.34
C MET A 1 -7.25 -15.54 8.13
N SER A 2 -8.39 -15.14 7.57
CA SER A 2 -8.70 -15.55 6.20
C SER A 2 -7.58 -15.00 5.31
N GLY A 3 -6.98 -15.81 4.45
CA GLY A 3 -5.87 -15.37 3.59
C GLY A 3 -6.31 -14.43 2.46
N ARG A 4 -7.21 -13.47 2.74
CA ARG A 4 -7.69 -12.52 1.73
C ARG A 4 -6.71 -11.35 1.64
N PRO A 5 -6.47 -10.80 0.45
CA PRO A 5 -5.52 -9.70 0.26
C PRO A 5 -5.81 -8.48 1.15
N LEU A 6 -7.08 -8.11 1.31
CA LEU A 6 -7.47 -6.98 2.15
C LEU A 6 -7.22 -7.22 3.64
N ASP A 7 -7.29 -8.47 4.11
CA ASP A 7 -7.02 -8.79 5.53
C ASP A 7 -5.53 -8.58 5.85
N VAL A 8 -4.65 -8.75 4.85
CA VAL A 8 -3.21 -8.46 4.98
C VAL A 8 -2.96 -6.96 5.03
N LEU A 9 -3.66 -6.18 4.19
CA LEU A 9 -3.55 -4.72 4.20
C LEU A 9 -4.10 -4.11 5.48
N GLU A 10 -5.22 -4.62 5.99
CA GLU A 10 -5.76 -4.24 7.31
C GLU A 10 -4.73 -4.50 8.42
N ALA A 11 -4.05 -5.65 8.37
CA ALA A 11 -3.03 -5.99 9.36
C ALA A 11 -1.74 -5.16 9.23
N ALA A 12 -1.53 -4.51 8.08
CA ALA A 12 -0.39 -3.65 7.79
C ALA A 12 -0.71 -2.15 7.91
N LEU A 13 -1.93 -1.79 8.31
CA LEU A 13 -2.30 -0.40 8.56
C LEU A 13 -1.42 0.18 9.68
N ASP A 14 -1.02 1.44 9.53
CA ASP A 14 -0.12 2.16 10.45
C ASP A 14 1.27 1.49 10.59
N THR A 15 1.71 0.77 9.54
CA THR A 15 3.05 0.18 9.44
C THR A 15 3.73 0.53 8.14
N GLU A 16 5.07 0.47 8.12
CA GLU A 16 5.88 0.75 6.93
C GLU A 16 5.75 -0.39 5.92
N VAL A 17 5.38 -0.05 4.69
CA VAL A 17 5.22 -1.00 3.58
C VAL A 17 6.05 -0.57 2.37
N SER A 18 6.37 -1.52 1.51
CA SER A 18 6.98 -1.24 0.20
C SER A 18 6.03 -1.63 -0.94
N VAL A 19 5.72 -0.67 -1.81
CA VAL A 19 4.79 -0.80 -2.93
C VAL A 19 5.54 -0.72 -4.24
N LYS A 20 5.48 -1.78 -5.05
CA LYS A 20 6.07 -1.81 -6.40
C LYS A 20 5.01 -1.53 -7.44
N LEU A 21 5.31 -0.62 -8.37
CA LEU A 21 4.44 -0.23 -9.48
C LEU A 21 4.82 -0.92 -10.79
N LYS A 22 3.94 -0.80 -11.79
CA LYS A 22 4.09 -1.43 -13.12
C LYS A 22 5.26 -0.90 -13.94
N ASP A 23 5.61 0.37 -13.77
CA ASP A 23 6.75 1.03 -14.42
C ASP A 23 8.10 0.63 -13.80
N GLY A 24 8.08 -0.02 -12.65
CA GLY A 24 9.26 -0.47 -11.92
C GLY A 24 9.60 0.40 -10.70
N ASP A 25 8.88 1.51 -10.50
CA ASP A 25 9.07 2.37 -9.34
C ASP A 25 8.65 1.66 -8.05
N VAL A 26 9.32 2.02 -6.96
CA VAL A 26 9.06 1.48 -5.62
C VAL A 26 8.87 2.64 -4.67
N PHE A 27 7.73 2.63 -3.96
CA PHE A 27 7.41 3.57 -2.90
C PHE A 27 7.53 2.86 -1.55
N THR A 28 8.08 3.55 -0.57
CA THR A 28 8.16 3.07 0.81
C THR A 28 7.60 4.14 1.72
N GLY A 29 6.81 3.74 2.70
CA GLY A 29 6.21 4.63 3.68
C GLY A 29 5.15 3.91 4.50
N GLU A 30 4.52 4.63 5.42
CA GLU A 30 3.47 4.12 6.28
C GLU A 30 2.15 3.96 5.52
N LEU A 31 1.52 2.79 5.60
CA LEU A 31 0.20 2.57 5.04
C LEU A 31 -0.87 3.19 5.95
N SER A 32 -1.33 4.39 5.63
CA SER A 32 -2.37 5.08 6.41
C SER A 32 -3.80 4.82 5.93
N GLY A 33 -3.96 4.17 4.77
CA GLY A 33 -5.28 3.79 4.29
C GLY A 33 -5.28 2.95 3.01
N TYR A 34 -6.38 2.23 2.79
CA TYR A 34 -6.60 1.47 1.57
C TYR A 34 -8.10 1.31 1.25
N ASP A 35 -8.42 0.82 0.04
CA ASP A 35 -9.79 0.48 -0.35
C ASP A 35 -9.89 -0.89 -1.06
N GLN A 36 -11.12 -1.26 -1.43
CA GLN A 36 -11.42 -2.52 -2.14
C GLN A 36 -10.81 -2.62 -3.55
N HIS A 37 -10.37 -1.50 -4.13
CA HIS A 37 -9.68 -1.46 -5.42
C HIS A 37 -8.16 -1.54 -5.25
N MET A 38 -7.67 -1.67 -4.01
CA MET A 38 -6.26 -1.60 -3.62
C MET A 38 -5.62 -0.25 -3.94
N ASN A 39 -6.40 0.83 -3.96
CA ASN A 39 -5.81 2.16 -3.84
C ASN A 39 -5.20 2.25 -2.44
N LEU A 40 -4.01 2.85 -2.34
CA LEU A 40 -3.25 2.96 -1.09
C LEU A 40 -2.98 4.42 -0.78
N VAL A 41 -3.00 4.77 0.50
CA VAL A 41 -2.48 6.03 1.03
C VAL A 41 -1.19 5.71 1.75
N ILE A 42 -0.09 6.26 1.27
CA ILE A 42 1.25 6.07 1.80
C ILE A 42 1.75 7.41 2.35
N GLU A 43 2.21 7.42 3.59
CA GLU A 43 2.79 8.58 4.26
C GLU A 43 4.31 8.41 4.42
N ASP A 44 5.07 9.42 4.00
CA ASP A 44 6.52 9.51 4.19
C ASP A 44 6.86 10.90 4.76
N GLY A 45 7.00 10.97 6.08
CA GLY A 45 7.21 12.24 6.78
C GLY A 45 5.99 13.17 6.70
N GLU A 46 6.14 14.31 6.03
CA GLU A 46 5.06 15.29 5.82
C GLU A 46 4.32 15.10 4.49
N ASP A 47 4.80 14.18 3.64
CA ASP A 47 4.25 13.94 2.32
C ASP A 47 3.23 12.78 2.34
N THR A 48 2.07 13.02 1.75
CA THR A 48 1.03 11.99 1.56
C THR A 48 0.89 11.66 0.09
N THR A 49 1.08 10.40 -0.27
CA THR A 49 0.97 9.89 -1.64
C THR A 49 -0.20 8.92 -1.77
N ILE A 50 -1.07 9.15 -2.75
CA ILE A 50 -2.15 8.22 -3.09
C ILE A 50 -1.73 7.41 -4.32
N ILE A 51 -1.60 6.09 -4.15
CA ILE A 51 -1.25 5.15 -5.21
C ILE A 51 -2.53 4.48 -5.71
N ARG A 52 -2.77 4.52 -7.02
CA ARG A 52 -3.91 3.82 -7.61
C ARG A 52 -3.65 2.31 -7.72
N GLY A 53 -4.60 1.50 -7.27
CA GLY A 53 -4.44 0.04 -7.18
C GLY A 53 -4.28 -0.67 -8.52
N ASP A 54 -4.76 -0.08 -9.62
CA ASP A 54 -4.52 -0.58 -10.96
C ASP A 54 -3.07 -0.42 -11.42
N ASN A 55 -2.25 0.38 -10.74
CA ASN A 55 -0.81 0.51 -10.99
C ASN A 55 0.06 -0.35 -10.08
N VAL A 56 -0.51 -0.94 -9.02
CA VAL A 56 0.24 -1.76 -8.05
C VAL A 56 0.52 -3.15 -8.61
N VAL A 57 1.76 -3.62 -8.42
CA VAL A 57 2.22 -4.97 -8.79
C VAL A 57 2.40 -5.85 -7.56
N SER A 58 3.00 -5.31 -6.49
CA SER A 58 3.18 -6.02 -5.23
C SER A 58 3.23 -5.05 -4.06
N ILE A 59 2.76 -5.52 -2.90
CA ILE A 59 2.85 -4.82 -1.62
C ILE A 59 3.59 -5.76 -0.67
N ASN A 60 4.66 -5.26 -0.06
CA ASN A 60 5.42 -5.99 0.96
C ASN A 60 5.25 -5.25 2.30
N PRO A 61 4.43 -5.79 3.22
CA PRO A 61 4.27 -5.28 4.56
C PRO A 61 5.41 -5.69 5.50
#